data_AF-A0A1M4XPV5-F1
#
_entry.id   AF-A0A1M4XPV5-F1
#
_cell.length_a   1.000
_cell.length_b   1.000
_cell.length_c   1.000
_cell.angle_alpha   90.00
_cell.angle_beta   90.00
_cell.angle_gamma   90.00
#
_symmetry.space_group_name_H-M   'P 1'
#
loop_
_entity.id
_entity.type
_entity.pdbx_description
1 polymer ?
#
loop_
_entity_poly.entity_id
_entity_poly.type
_entity_poly.pdbx_seq_one_letter_code
_entity_poly.pdbx_strand_id
1 'polypeptide(L)'
;MLINWNSINDGLRPEAEEPVLIAKEPTEDLINDCRVGSLIMHKDSGEVGWFVGNECDVITLSSRTYWAYINEKALSIPDTDDEKMLSNCLKEYMLKLQYFEKKFQKLSECMMTSGKGTYPLDYFIAGILNRSLSLIYGFDTLLRSSNFIGALHLVRPYLDNYLRLSASWLVENPHDFAKDVWEGSTIRNIRDRDGKKMTDAYLKKKATAEFSWIENVYNETSGFVHFSNKHIMNATTLSSEKERTLRTFIGKIDNNVSYQSKIEAVIGMIEISNFKFNIK
;
A
#
# COMPACT_ATOMS: atom_id res chain seq x y z
N MET A 1 8.82 4.70 -15.04
CA MET A 1 8.19 6.01 -14.76
C MET A 1 8.67 6.42 -13.38
N LEU A 2 9.28 7.60 -13.29
CA LEU A 2 10.09 8.04 -12.16
C LEU A 2 9.23 8.33 -10.93
N ILE A 3 9.80 8.17 -9.74
CA ILE A 3 9.37 8.93 -8.58
C ILE A 3 9.16 10.40 -9.01
N ASN A 4 8.04 11.00 -8.59
CA ASN A 4 7.84 12.43 -8.73
C ASN A 4 8.71 13.19 -7.72
N TRP A 5 9.97 13.44 -8.11
CA TRP A 5 10.92 14.22 -7.34
C TRP A 5 10.56 15.70 -7.39
N ASN A 6 10.45 16.30 -6.22
CA ASN A 6 10.26 17.73 -6.05
C ASN A 6 11.59 18.33 -5.60
N SER A 7 11.95 19.46 -6.19
CA SER A 7 13.12 20.24 -5.79
C SER A 7 12.71 21.27 -4.75
N ILE A 8 13.44 21.33 -3.64
CA ILE A 8 13.23 22.38 -2.63
C ILE A 8 13.54 23.78 -3.17
N ASN A 9 14.39 23.86 -4.21
CA ASN A 9 14.76 25.13 -4.84
C ASN A 9 13.61 25.71 -5.66
N ASP A 10 12.63 24.88 -6.03
CA ASP A 10 11.44 25.28 -6.76
C ASP A 10 10.34 25.80 -5.81
N GLY A 11 10.64 25.92 -4.51
CA GLY A 11 9.71 26.35 -3.47
C GLY A 11 8.78 25.25 -2.95
N LEU A 12 8.91 24.01 -3.46
CA LEU A 12 8.12 22.87 -3.02
C LEU A 12 8.74 22.22 -1.77
N ARG A 13 7.97 22.12 -0.69
CA ARG A 13 8.36 21.46 0.56
C ARG A 13 7.31 20.44 0.98
N PRO A 14 7.72 19.30 1.55
CA PRO A 14 6.77 18.39 2.16
C PRO A 14 6.23 18.97 3.47
N GLU A 15 5.16 18.37 4.00
CA GLU A 15 4.67 18.69 5.33
C GLU A 15 5.73 18.32 6.39
N ALA A 16 5.77 19.09 7.49
CA ALA A 16 6.69 18.80 8.58
C ALA A 16 6.37 17.42 9.18
N GLU A 17 7.42 16.67 9.55
CA GLU A 17 7.32 15.32 10.11
C GLU A 17 6.74 14.25 9.16
N GLU A 18 6.31 14.62 7.95
CA GLU A 18 5.87 13.65 6.95
C GLU A 18 7.07 12.94 6.31
N PRO A 19 7.06 11.60 6.24
CA PRO A 19 8.20 10.85 5.74
C PRO A 19 8.31 10.94 4.20
N VAL A 20 9.53 11.23 3.74
CA VAL A 20 9.89 11.36 2.33
C VAL A 20 11.16 10.57 2.03
N LEU A 21 11.30 10.16 0.78
CA LEU A 21 12.60 9.79 0.22
C LEU A 21 13.36 11.06 -0.13
N ILE A 22 14.64 11.13 0.20
CA ILE A 22 15.51 12.27 -0.08
C ILE A 22 16.70 11.85 -0.96
N ALA A 23 17.01 12.70 -1.93
CA ALA A 23 18.10 12.52 -2.88
C ALA A 23 18.88 13.83 -3.08
N LYS A 24 20.16 13.71 -3.43
CA LYS A 24 20.97 14.87 -3.83
C LYS A 24 20.74 15.25 -5.28
N GLU A 25 20.73 14.27 -6.18
CA GLU A 25 20.45 14.42 -7.61
C GLU A 25 19.74 13.14 -8.09
N PRO A 26 18.44 13.19 -8.39
CA PRO A 26 17.70 11.99 -8.77
C PRO A 26 18.04 11.52 -10.18
N THR A 27 18.25 10.21 -10.35
CA THR A 27 18.55 9.51 -11.61
C THR A 27 17.49 8.42 -11.86
N GLU A 28 17.59 7.70 -12.98
CA GLU A 28 16.64 6.62 -13.27
C GLU A 28 16.80 5.38 -12.34
N ASP A 29 17.99 5.13 -11.77
CA ASP A 29 18.31 3.95 -10.95
C ASP A 29 18.07 4.13 -9.43
N LEU A 30 17.31 5.15 -9.05
CA LEU A 30 17.55 5.90 -7.83
C LEU A 30 16.79 5.43 -6.56
N ILE A 31 17.16 4.28 -6.00
CA ILE A 31 16.78 3.94 -4.61
C ILE A 31 17.98 3.62 -3.72
N ASN A 32 19.04 3.05 -4.31
CA ASN A 32 20.19 2.61 -3.55
C ASN A 32 20.87 3.78 -2.80
N ASP A 33 20.78 5.00 -3.33
CA ASP A 33 21.41 6.20 -2.75
C ASP A 33 20.43 7.12 -2.00
N CYS A 34 19.13 6.82 -2.04
CA CYS A 34 18.10 7.60 -1.37
C CYS A 34 18.09 7.30 0.14
N ARG A 35 17.74 8.30 0.94
CA ARG A 35 17.49 8.12 2.39
C ARG A 35 16.03 8.37 2.70
N VAL A 36 15.53 7.81 3.79
CA VAL A 36 14.23 8.22 4.35
C VAL A 36 14.50 9.33 5.35
N GLY A 37 13.72 10.40 5.26
CA GLY A 37 13.77 11.47 6.25
C GLY A 37 12.45 12.22 6.32
N SER A 38 12.37 13.19 7.23
CA SER A 38 11.25 14.12 7.33
C SER A 38 11.76 15.54 7.49
N LEU A 39 10.98 16.51 7.03
CA LEU A 39 11.30 17.91 7.19
C LEU A 39 11.00 18.31 8.64
N ILE A 40 11.97 18.91 9.32
CA ILE A 40 11.78 19.44 10.68
C ILE A 40 12.18 20.91 10.74
N MET A 41 11.55 21.65 11.65
CA MET A 41 11.90 23.03 11.98
C MET A 41 12.28 23.11 13.46
N HIS A 42 13.50 23.55 13.73
CA HIS A 42 13.97 23.73 15.10
C HIS A 42 13.34 25.01 15.68
N LYS A 43 12.49 24.84 16.71
CA LYS A 43 11.67 25.92 17.26
C LYS A 43 12.49 27.11 17.80
N ASP A 44 13.69 26.84 18.31
CA ASP A 44 14.49 27.85 19.00
C ASP A 44 15.46 28.62 18.07
N SER A 45 15.89 27.99 16.96
CA SER A 45 16.85 28.60 16.02
C SER A 45 16.20 29.02 14.69
N GLY A 46 14.99 28.54 14.40
CA GLY A 46 14.34 28.73 13.09
C GLY A 46 15.00 27.94 11.96
N GLU A 47 15.97 27.09 12.27
CA GLU A 47 16.67 26.28 11.28
C GLU A 47 15.76 25.17 10.75
N VAL A 48 15.83 24.94 9.44
CA VAL A 48 15.08 23.91 8.73
C VAL A 48 16.06 22.88 8.19
N GLY A 49 15.81 21.61 8.48
CA GLY A 49 16.67 20.50 8.06
C GLY A 49 15.90 19.22 7.82
N TRP A 50 16.60 18.24 7.26
CA TRP A 50 16.09 16.88 7.14
C TRP A 50 16.49 16.09 8.38
N PHE A 51 15.52 15.53 9.07
CA PHE A 51 15.76 14.51 10.08
C PHE A 51 15.90 13.16 9.39
N VAL A 52 17.01 12.45 9.60
CA VAL A 52 17.32 11.20 8.91
C VAL A 52 17.80 10.15 9.91
N GLY A 53 16.96 9.15 10.21
CA GLY A 53 17.28 8.07 11.15
C GLY A 53 17.07 8.45 12.63
N ASN A 54 17.40 7.56 13.56
CA ASN A 54 17.13 7.75 15.00
C ASN A 54 18.27 8.41 15.78
N GLU A 55 19.45 8.57 15.20
CA GLU A 55 20.60 9.19 15.87
C GLU A 55 20.59 10.72 15.74
N CYS A 56 19.45 11.39 16.00
CA CYS A 56 19.35 12.86 16.03
C CYS A 56 20.04 13.62 14.88
N ASP A 57 20.24 12.99 13.72
CA ASP A 57 20.99 13.56 12.62
C ASP A 57 20.07 14.49 11.83
N VAL A 58 20.15 15.77 12.16
CA VAL A 58 19.56 16.84 11.36
C VAL A 58 20.59 17.28 10.33
N ILE A 59 20.35 16.94 9.07
CA ILE A 59 21.21 17.37 7.96
C ILE A 59 20.65 18.62 7.29
N THR A 60 21.54 19.46 6.76
CA THR A 60 21.14 20.68 6.05
C THR A 60 20.36 20.33 4.79
N LEU A 61 19.38 21.17 4.43
CA LEU A 61 18.62 21.03 3.18
C LEU A 61 19.51 21.01 1.93
N SER A 62 20.66 21.71 1.97
CA SER A 62 21.64 21.72 0.88
C SER A 62 22.29 20.36 0.62
N SER A 63 22.29 19.45 1.59
CA SER A 63 22.86 18.11 1.42
C SER A 63 21.95 17.17 0.61
N ARG A 64 20.64 17.47 0.57
CA ARG A 64 19.59 16.70 -0.09
C ARG A 64 18.50 17.66 -0.56
N THR A 65 18.60 18.12 -1.80
CA THR A 65 17.71 19.16 -2.36
C THR A 65 16.48 18.59 -3.08
N TYR A 66 16.41 17.28 -3.26
CA TYR A 66 15.26 16.62 -3.89
C TYR A 66 14.60 15.68 -2.92
N TRP A 67 13.28 15.64 -2.99
CA TRP A 67 12.47 14.76 -2.15
C TRP A 67 11.26 14.19 -2.90
N ALA A 68 10.72 13.09 -2.40
CA ALA A 68 9.46 12.57 -2.85
C ALA A 68 8.71 11.84 -1.75
N TYR A 69 7.38 11.90 -1.79
CA TYR A 69 6.55 11.23 -0.80
C TYR A 69 6.70 9.71 -0.84
N ILE A 70 6.76 9.10 0.34
CA ILE A 70 6.66 7.65 0.47
C ILE A 70 5.26 7.20 0.04
N ASN A 71 4.22 7.93 0.43
CA ASN A 71 2.84 7.63 0.04
C ASN A 71 2.49 8.34 -1.27
N GLU A 72 1.83 7.61 -2.17
CA GLU A 72 1.21 8.18 -3.36
C GLU A 72 0.01 9.06 -2.96
N LYS A 73 -0.19 10.17 -3.69
CA LYS A 73 -1.43 10.96 -3.57
C LYS A 73 -2.63 10.12 -4.03
N ALA A 74 -3.81 10.45 -3.52
CA ALA A 74 -5.06 9.82 -3.93
C ALA A 74 -5.19 9.81 -5.46
N LEU A 75 -5.43 8.61 -6.00
CA LEU A 75 -5.58 8.37 -7.43
C LEU A 75 -7.07 8.32 -7.80
N SER A 76 -7.40 8.65 -9.04
CA SER A 76 -8.78 8.61 -9.54
C SER A 76 -8.86 7.85 -10.86
N ILE A 77 -10.05 7.30 -11.12
CA ILE A 77 -10.33 6.69 -12.41
C ILE A 77 -10.70 7.82 -13.38
N PRO A 78 -10.07 7.94 -14.56
CA PRO A 78 -10.47 8.92 -15.56
C PRO A 78 -11.93 8.74 -15.98
N ASP A 79 -12.71 9.81 -15.98
CA ASP A 79 -14.09 9.84 -16.45
C ASP A 79 -14.12 9.93 -17.98
N THR A 80 -13.83 8.81 -18.65
CA THR A 80 -13.78 8.69 -20.11
C THR A 80 -13.96 7.23 -20.54
N ASP A 81 -14.48 7.03 -21.75
CA ASP A 81 -14.56 5.73 -22.42
C ASP A 81 -13.41 5.51 -23.42
N ASP A 82 -12.46 6.46 -23.54
CA ASP A 82 -11.29 6.30 -24.42
C ASP A 82 -10.36 5.19 -23.90
N GLU A 83 -10.43 4.03 -24.52
CA GLU A 83 -9.62 2.85 -24.17
C GLU A 83 -8.11 3.12 -24.21
N LYS A 84 -7.63 4.01 -25.10
CA LYS A 84 -6.20 4.34 -25.18
C LYS A 84 -5.78 5.16 -23.97
N MET A 85 -6.59 6.13 -23.56
CA MET A 85 -6.36 6.90 -22.33
C MET A 85 -6.39 6.00 -21.10
N LEU A 86 -7.40 5.14 -20.99
CA LEU A 86 -7.55 4.21 -19.87
C LEU A 86 -6.42 3.18 -19.82
N SER A 87 -6.01 2.63 -20.96
CA SER A 87 -4.87 1.71 -21.06
C SER A 87 -3.56 2.37 -20.63
N ASN A 88 -3.34 3.63 -20.99
CA ASN A 88 -2.17 4.40 -20.56
C ASN A 88 -2.22 4.70 -19.05
N CYS A 89 -3.38 5.08 -18.52
CA CYS A 89 -3.58 5.28 -17.08
C CYS A 89 -3.32 3.99 -16.30
N LEU A 90 -3.85 2.85 -16.76
CA LEU A 90 -3.59 1.55 -16.16
C LEU A 90 -2.09 1.24 -16.11
N LYS A 91 -1.36 1.45 -17.21
CA LYS A 91 0.09 1.25 -17.26
C LYS A 91 0.82 2.15 -16.28
N GLU A 92 0.44 3.42 -16.20
CA GLU A 92 1.01 4.36 -15.22
C GLU A 92 0.79 3.86 -13.79
N TYR A 93 -0.44 3.48 -13.42
CA TYR A 93 -0.74 3.07 -12.05
C TYR A 93 -0.09 1.73 -11.70
N MET A 94 0.02 0.80 -12.64
CA MET A 94 0.79 -0.43 -12.43
C MET A 94 2.27 -0.14 -12.17
N LEU A 95 2.86 0.81 -12.89
CA LEU A 95 4.25 1.24 -12.64
C LEU A 95 4.39 1.89 -11.25
N LYS A 96 3.42 2.70 -10.81
CA LYS A 96 3.39 3.24 -9.44
C LYS A 96 3.31 2.14 -8.39
N LEU A 97 2.44 1.14 -8.59
CA LEU A 97 2.29 0.01 -7.68
C LEU A 97 3.60 -0.80 -7.57
N GLN A 98 4.26 -1.08 -8.69
CA GLN A 98 5.56 -1.77 -8.70
C GLN A 98 6.64 -0.98 -7.93
N TYR A 99 6.54 0.35 -7.92
CA TYR A 99 7.50 1.19 -7.22
C TYR A 99 7.44 1.06 -5.69
N PHE A 100 6.33 0.56 -5.12
CA PHE A 100 6.26 0.26 -3.69
C PHE A 100 7.28 -0.77 -3.25
N GLU A 101 7.79 -1.62 -4.15
CA GLU A 101 8.90 -2.53 -3.82
C GLU A 101 10.08 -1.78 -3.22
N LYS A 102 10.46 -0.72 -3.93
CA LYS A 102 11.63 0.06 -3.60
C LYS A 102 11.41 0.94 -2.37
N LYS A 103 10.20 1.48 -2.22
CA LYS A 103 9.77 2.20 -1.01
C LYS A 103 9.81 1.29 0.22
N PHE A 104 9.28 0.07 0.13
CA PHE A 104 9.29 -0.89 1.24
C PHE A 104 10.70 -1.41 1.57
N GLN A 105 11.54 -1.65 0.57
CA GLN A 105 12.96 -2.00 0.80
C GLN A 105 13.68 -0.91 1.59
N LYS A 106 13.49 0.36 1.19
CA LYS A 106 14.12 1.48 1.89
C LYS A 106 13.57 1.66 3.31
N LEU A 107 12.26 1.55 3.48
CA LEU A 107 11.63 1.60 4.81
C LEU A 107 12.19 0.50 5.72
N SER A 108 12.30 -0.74 5.22
CA SER A 108 12.85 -1.87 5.97
C SER A 108 14.31 -1.64 6.35
N GLU A 109 15.13 -1.13 5.44
CA GLU A 109 16.53 -0.78 5.72
C GLU A 109 16.63 0.26 6.85
N CYS A 110 15.83 1.33 6.76
CA CYS A 110 15.81 2.36 7.78
C CYS A 110 15.35 1.80 9.14
N MET A 111 14.28 1.01 9.16
CA MET A 111 13.81 0.38 10.39
C MET A 111 14.91 -0.46 11.05
N MET A 112 15.56 -1.34 10.29
CA MET A 112 16.60 -2.25 10.81
C MET A 112 17.88 -1.54 11.26
N THR A 113 18.19 -0.37 10.70
CA THR A 113 19.41 0.41 11.03
C THR A 113 19.18 1.47 12.10
N SER A 114 17.92 1.82 12.39
CA SER A 114 17.55 2.89 13.31
C SER A 114 17.73 2.54 14.81
N GLY A 115 17.99 1.28 15.17
CA GLY A 115 18.02 0.82 16.56
C GLY A 115 19.38 0.34 17.05
N LYS A 116 19.50 0.16 18.38
CA LYS A 116 20.60 -0.59 19.02
C LYS A 116 20.38 -2.11 18.98
N GLY A 117 19.81 -2.63 17.89
CA GLY A 117 19.42 -4.03 17.74
C GLY A 117 18.04 -4.19 17.11
N THR A 118 17.66 -5.45 16.87
CA THR A 118 16.37 -5.85 16.31
C THR A 118 15.42 -6.33 17.41
N TYR A 119 14.15 -5.94 17.30
CA TYR A 119 13.07 -6.28 18.22
C TYR A 119 12.02 -7.17 17.53
N PRO A 120 11.16 -7.88 18.29
CA PRO A 120 10.13 -8.74 17.69
C PRO A 120 9.23 -8.03 16.66
N LEU A 121 8.93 -6.75 16.90
CA LEU A 121 8.12 -5.94 15.98
C LEU A 121 8.82 -5.72 14.64
N ASP A 122 10.14 -5.56 14.60
CA ASP A 122 10.89 -5.39 13.36
C ASP A 122 10.74 -6.61 12.46
N TYR A 123 10.82 -7.81 13.05
CA TYR A 123 10.62 -9.05 12.31
C TYR A 123 9.17 -9.25 11.87
N PHE A 124 8.21 -8.87 12.71
CA PHE A 124 6.79 -8.90 12.34
C PHE A 124 6.52 -7.99 11.14
N ILE A 125 7.03 -6.76 11.17
CA ILE A 125 6.89 -5.81 10.05
C ILE A 125 7.66 -6.30 8.82
N ALA A 126 8.85 -6.87 8.96
CA ALA A 126 9.57 -7.48 7.83
C ALA A 126 8.75 -8.60 7.17
N GLY A 127 8.06 -9.42 7.95
CA GLY A 127 7.12 -10.42 7.45
C GLY A 127 5.93 -9.81 6.71
N ILE A 128 5.34 -8.74 7.25
CA ILE A 128 4.27 -7.96 6.60
C ILE A 128 4.78 -7.39 5.27
N LEU A 129 5.92 -6.72 5.24
CA LEU A 129 6.50 -6.12 4.04
C LEU A 129 6.81 -7.18 2.98
N ASN A 130 7.43 -8.30 3.35
CA ASN A 130 7.73 -9.39 2.42
C ASN A 130 6.44 -9.99 1.81
N ARG A 131 5.39 -10.16 2.64
CA ARG A 131 4.07 -10.59 2.15
C ARG A 131 3.44 -9.54 1.24
N SER A 132 3.57 -8.25 1.54
CA SER A 132 3.11 -7.15 0.69
C SER A 132 3.75 -7.24 -0.70
N LEU A 133 5.07 -7.38 -0.78
CA LEU A 133 5.80 -7.51 -2.05
C LEU A 133 5.37 -8.72 -2.84
N SER A 134 5.19 -9.86 -2.18
CA SER A 134 4.72 -11.09 -2.82
C SER A 134 3.32 -10.94 -3.40
N LEU A 135 2.42 -10.27 -2.68
CA LEU A 135 1.04 -10.02 -3.14
C LEU A 135 0.99 -9.00 -4.28
N ILE A 136 1.78 -7.92 -4.22
CA ILE A 136 1.91 -6.94 -5.30
C ILE A 136 2.44 -7.62 -6.57
N TYR A 137 3.52 -8.40 -6.46
CA TYR A 137 4.11 -9.09 -7.60
C TYR A 137 3.14 -10.11 -8.21
N GLY A 138 2.43 -10.89 -7.38
CA GLY A 138 1.40 -11.81 -7.84
C GLY A 138 0.25 -11.11 -8.54
N PHE A 139 -0.22 -9.98 -7.98
CA PHE A 139 -1.29 -9.17 -8.56
C PHE A 139 -0.90 -8.63 -9.94
N ASP A 140 0.29 -8.02 -10.05
CA ASP A 140 0.83 -7.50 -11.32
C ASP A 140 0.96 -8.62 -12.37
N THR A 141 1.49 -9.78 -11.98
CA THR A 141 1.65 -10.95 -12.84
C THR A 141 0.30 -11.43 -13.40
N LEU A 142 -0.70 -11.56 -12.53
CA LEU A 142 -2.04 -12.02 -12.91
C LEU A 142 -2.74 -10.99 -13.81
N LEU A 143 -2.64 -9.70 -13.50
CA LEU A 143 -3.27 -8.65 -14.28
C LEU A 143 -2.67 -8.55 -15.70
N ARG A 144 -1.33 -8.66 -15.82
CA ARG A 144 -0.63 -8.70 -17.13
C ARG A 144 -0.97 -9.94 -17.94
N SER A 145 -1.21 -11.05 -17.26
CA SER A 145 -1.62 -12.31 -17.88
C SER A 145 -3.11 -12.35 -18.27
N SER A 146 -3.81 -11.21 -18.15
CA SER A 146 -5.26 -11.11 -18.34
C SER A 146 -6.02 -12.11 -17.46
N ASN A 147 -5.63 -12.26 -16.19
CA ASN A 147 -6.36 -13.07 -15.21
C ASN A 147 -6.84 -12.16 -14.07
N PHE A 148 -7.81 -11.32 -14.38
CA PHE A 148 -8.35 -10.30 -13.50
C PHE A 148 -9.06 -10.88 -12.29
N ILE A 149 -9.84 -11.96 -12.47
CA ILE A 149 -10.51 -12.64 -11.36
C ILE A 149 -9.44 -13.11 -10.36
N GLY A 150 -8.39 -13.79 -10.84
CA GLY A 150 -7.27 -14.20 -9.98
C GLY A 150 -6.57 -13.00 -9.32
N ALA A 151 -6.37 -11.90 -10.03
CA ALA A 151 -5.77 -10.69 -9.46
C ALA A 151 -6.63 -10.12 -8.32
N LEU A 152 -7.95 -10.02 -8.49
CA LEU A 152 -8.87 -9.51 -7.46
C LEU A 152 -8.85 -10.34 -6.18
N HIS A 153 -8.59 -11.65 -6.27
CA HIS A 153 -8.42 -12.48 -5.08
C HIS A 153 -7.27 -12.01 -4.19
N LEU A 154 -6.25 -11.33 -4.73
CA LEU A 154 -5.08 -10.89 -3.96
C LEU A 154 -5.30 -9.55 -3.25
N VAL A 155 -6.28 -8.75 -3.67
CA VAL A 155 -6.61 -7.47 -3.02
C VAL A 155 -7.07 -7.71 -1.57
N ARG A 156 -7.91 -8.73 -1.34
CA ARG A 156 -8.44 -9.03 -0.01
C ARG A 156 -7.36 -9.49 0.99
N PRO A 157 -6.51 -10.48 0.69
CA PRO A 157 -5.35 -10.85 1.51
C PRO A 157 -4.35 -9.72 1.70
N TYR A 158 -4.28 -8.77 0.75
CA TYR A 158 -3.42 -7.61 0.90
C TYR A 158 -3.99 -6.60 1.89
N LEU A 159 -5.30 -6.34 1.82
CA LEU A 159 -6.00 -5.57 2.86
C LEU A 159 -5.91 -6.26 4.23
N ASP A 160 -5.98 -7.59 4.29
CA ASP A 160 -5.74 -8.31 5.55
C ASP A 160 -4.35 -8.07 6.10
N ASN A 161 -3.34 -8.00 5.23
CA ASN A 161 -1.98 -7.70 5.64
C ASN A 161 -1.91 -6.35 6.37
N TYR A 162 -2.62 -5.33 5.84
CA TYR A 162 -2.80 -4.06 6.52
C TYR A 162 -3.48 -4.20 7.88
N LEU A 163 -4.61 -4.91 7.94
CA LEU A 163 -5.37 -5.07 9.18
C LEU A 163 -4.56 -5.81 10.26
N ARG A 164 -3.70 -6.75 9.87
CA ARG A 164 -2.77 -7.43 10.80
C ARG A 164 -1.66 -6.51 11.26
N LEU A 165 -1.14 -5.66 10.37
CA LEU A 165 -0.20 -4.63 10.75
C LEU A 165 -0.86 -3.69 11.76
N SER A 166 -1.98 -3.04 11.45
CA SER A 166 -2.63 -2.08 12.35
C SER A 166 -2.97 -2.63 13.74
N ALA A 167 -3.17 -3.94 13.87
CA ALA A 167 -3.37 -4.61 15.16
C ALA A 167 -2.23 -4.39 16.17
N SER A 168 -0.96 -4.31 15.74
CA SER A 168 0.15 -4.06 16.68
C SER A 168 0.11 -2.66 17.31
N TRP A 169 -0.68 -1.73 16.78
CA TRP A 169 -0.89 -0.40 17.35
C TRP A 169 -2.14 -0.33 18.24
N LEU A 170 -2.92 -1.41 18.35
CA LEU A 170 -4.10 -1.46 19.23
C LEU A 170 -3.77 -1.98 20.64
N VAL A 171 -2.64 -2.66 20.81
CA VAL A 171 -2.14 -3.17 22.10
C VAL A 171 -1.37 -2.10 22.88
N GLU A 172 -1.06 -2.38 24.14
CA GLU A 172 -0.19 -1.52 24.96
C GLU A 172 1.29 -1.66 24.59
N ASN A 173 1.75 -2.89 24.36
CA ASN A 173 3.13 -3.18 23.96
C ASN A 173 3.16 -3.90 22.59
N PRO A 174 3.50 -3.20 21.50
CA PRO A 174 3.61 -3.78 20.16
C PRO A 174 4.64 -4.91 20.04
N HIS A 175 5.72 -4.88 20.85
CA HIS A 175 6.76 -5.91 20.81
C HIS A 175 6.29 -7.22 21.43
N ASP A 176 5.51 -7.16 22.52
CA ASP A 176 4.92 -8.36 23.14
C ASP A 176 3.89 -8.98 22.19
N PHE A 177 3.04 -8.16 21.55
CA PHE A 177 2.13 -8.62 20.50
C PHE A 177 2.87 -9.33 19.36
N ALA A 178 3.94 -8.72 18.85
CA ALA A 178 4.70 -9.29 17.75
C ALA A 178 5.35 -10.62 18.15
N LYS A 179 5.83 -10.73 19.39
CA LYS A 179 6.36 -11.96 19.96
C LYS A 179 5.29 -13.05 20.08
N ASP A 180 4.11 -12.73 20.59
CA ASP A 180 2.99 -13.68 20.70
C ASP A 180 2.61 -14.26 19.33
N VAL A 181 2.54 -13.40 18.30
CA VAL A 181 2.23 -13.84 16.93
C VAL A 181 3.35 -14.71 16.36
N TRP A 182 4.60 -14.34 16.61
CA TRP A 182 5.77 -15.15 16.22
C TRP A 182 5.72 -16.55 16.86
N GLU A 183 5.28 -16.66 18.10
CA GLU A 183 5.10 -17.94 18.83
C GLU A 183 3.86 -18.73 18.38
N GLY A 184 3.11 -18.23 17.39
CA GLY A 184 1.98 -18.92 16.77
C GLY A 184 0.61 -18.50 17.30
N SER A 185 0.52 -17.48 18.16
CA SER A 185 -0.76 -16.96 18.61
C SER A 185 -1.52 -16.34 17.45
N THR A 186 -2.76 -16.77 17.25
CA THR A 186 -3.62 -16.15 16.23
C THR A 186 -4.08 -14.78 16.71
N ILE A 187 -3.90 -13.75 15.89
CA ILE A 187 -4.26 -12.34 16.22
C ILE A 187 -5.71 -12.22 16.73
N ARG A 188 -6.66 -13.00 16.18
CA ARG A 188 -8.07 -13.01 16.63
C ARG A 188 -8.28 -13.36 18.12
N ASN A 189 -7.30 -14.02 18.75
CA ASN A 189 -7.35 -14.43 20.15
C ASN A 189 -6.63 -13.45 21.07
N ILE A 190 -5.78 -12.57 20.51
CA ILE A 190 -5.10 -11.51 21.26
C ILE A 190 -6.09 -10.39 21.54
N ARG A 191 -5.98 -9.79 22.72
CA ARG A 191 -6.82 -8.65 23.13
C ARG A 191 -6.09 -7.34 22.89
N ASP A 192 -6.83 -6.32 22.50
CA ASP A 192 -6.30 -4.95 22.46
C ASP A 192 -6.20 -4.36 23.88
N ARG A 193 -5.75 -3.10 23.98
CA ARG A 193 -5.64 -2.36 25.25
C ARG A 193 -6.97 -2.20 26.00
N ASP A 194 -8.11 -2.29 25.30
CA ASP A 194 -9.46 -2.21 25.90
C ASP A 194 -9.98 -3.61 26.31
N GLY A 195 -9.15 -4.65 26.21
CA GLY A 195 -9.52 -6.02 26.51
C GLY A 195 -10.41 -6.68 25.46
N LYS A 196 -10.56 -6.15 24.24
CA LYS A 196 -11.38 -6.71 23.16
C LYS A 196 -10.57 -7.61 22.24
N LYS A 197 -11.14 -8.76 21.85
CA LYS A 197 -10.50 -9.69 20.91
C LYS A 197 -10.38 -9.07 19.50
N MET A 198 -9.20 -9.19 18.90
CA MET A 198 -8.87 -8.61 17.59
C MET A 198 -9.32 -9.48 16.41
N THR A 199 -10.62 -9.80 16.37
CA THR A 199 -11.24 -10.50 15.22
C THR A 199 -11.16 -9.64 13.94
N ASP A 200 -11.29 -10.27 12.78
CA ASP A 200 -11.22 -9.56 11.49
C ASP A 200 -12.30 -8.48 11.38
N ALA A 201 -13.51 -8.75 11.87
CA ALA A 201 -14.59 -7.77 11.95
C ALA A 201 -14.24 -6.58 12.88
N TYR A 202 -13.54 -6.84 13.97
CA TYR A 202 -13.08 -5.80 14.90
C TYR A 202 -12.00 -4.93 14.28
N LEU A 203 -10.98 -5.55 13.66
CA LEU A 203 -9.89 -4.85 12.98
C LEU A 203 -10.43 -4.03 11.80
N LYS A 204 -11.34 -4.60 10.99
CA LYS A 204 -12.06 -3.86 9.96
C LYS A 204 -12.74 -2.63 10.54
N LYS A 205 -13.53 -2.78 11.61
CA LYS A 205 -14.24 -1.66 12.24
C LYS A 205 -13.29 -0.55 12.72
N LYS A 206 -12.17 -0.92 13.35
CA LYS A 206 -11.15 0.04 13.79
C LYS A 206 -10.52 0.78 12.61
N ALA A 207 -10.15 0.06 11.56
CA ALA A 207 -9.56 0.64 10.37
C ALA A 207 -10.54 1.51 9.58
N THR A 208 -11.82 1.12 9.48
CA THR A 208 -12.90 1.91 8.85
C THR A 208 -13.13 3.25 9.55
N ALA A 209 -12.92 3.32 10.87
CA ALA A 209 -13.04 4.58 11.60
C ALA A 209 -11.96 5.60 11.20
N GLU A 210 -10.80 5.14 10.72
CA GLU A 210 -9.73 5.99 10.20
C GLU A 210 -9.87 6.20 8.68
N PHE A 211 -10.24 5.14 7.94
CA PHE A 211 -10.33 5.13 6.49
C PHE A 211 -11.66 4.48 6.04
N SER A 212 -12.67 5.30 5.75
CA SER A 212 -14.03 4.82 5.43
C SER A 212 -14.09 3.87 4.22
N TRP A 213 -13.17 4.00 3.27
CA TRP A 213 -13.09 3.15 2.08
C TRP A 213 -12.81 1.68 2.39
N ILE A 214 -12.19 1.37 3.54
CA ILE A 214 -11.78 0.01 3.91
C ILE A 214 -12.98 -0.94 3.98
N GLU A 215 -14.13 -0.47 4.48
CA GLU A 215 -15.30 -1.33 4.58
C GLU A 215 -15.79 -1.79 3.22
N ASN A 216 -15.85 -0.85 2.25
CA ASN A 216 -16.28 -1.16 0.89
C ASN A 216 -15.30 -2.16 0.26
N VAL A 217 -14.00 -1.84 0.24
CA VAL A 217 -12.98 -2.74 -0.35
C VAL A 217 -13.00 -4.11 0.32
N TYR A 218 -13.10 -4.17 1.64
CA TYR A 218 -13.19 -5.44 2.37
C TYR A 218 -14.38 -6.28 1.91
N ASN A 219 -15.58 -5.68 1.87
CA ASN A 219 -16.82 -6.41 1.55
C ASN A 219 -16.83 -6.86 0.08
N GLU A 220 -16.47 -5.96 -0.85
CA GLU A 220 -16.45 -6.25 -2.28
C GLU A 220 -15.41 -7.32 -2.64
N THR A 221 -14.20 -7.22 -2.07
CA THR A 221 -13.12 -8.17 -2.35
C THR A 221 -13.31 -9.52 -1.64
N SER A 222 -14.00 -9.56 -0.50
CA SER A 222 -14.38 -10.83 0.15
C SER A 222 -15.30 -11.68 -0.74
N GLY A 223 -16.13 -11.03 -1.58
CA GLY A 223 -16.96 -11.71 -2.57
C GLY A 223 -16.17 -12.37 -3.72
N PHE A 224 -14.88 -12.09 -3.85
CA PHE A 224 -13.98 -12.81 -4.76
C PHE A 224 -13.21 -13.93 -4.06
N VAL A 225 -13.05 -13.87 -2.73
CA VAL A 225 -12.42 -14.96 -1.96
C VAL A 225 -13.39 -16.13 -1.75
N HIS A 226 -14.64 -15.82 -1.44
CA HIS A 226 -15.71 -16.83 -1.32
C HIS A 226 -16.53 -16.86 -2.60
N PHE A 227 -16.86 -18.06 -3.09
CA PHE A 227 -17.72 -18.20 -4.26
C PHE A 227 -19.05 -17.45 -4.05
N SER A 228 -19.42 -16.62 -5.02
CA SER A 228 -20.49 -15.63 -4.91
C SER A 228 -21.10 -15.31 -6.29
N ASN A 229 -22.16 -14.51 -6.31
CA ASN A 229 -22.76 -14.02 -7.56
C ASN A 229 -21.75 -13.28 -8.47
N LYS A 230 -20.69 -12.67 -7.92
CA LYS A 230 -19.64 -12.01 -8.70
C LYS A 230 -18.93 -12.97 -9.66
N HIS A 231 -18.77 -14.23 -9.26
CA HIS A 231 -18.17 -15.27 -10.10
C HIS A 231 -19.06 -15.61 -11.29
N ILE A 232 -20.37 -15.72 -11.04
CA ILE A 232 -21.37 -16.01 -12.08
C ILE A 232 -21.47 -14.83 -13.06
N MET A 233 -21.53 -13.60 -12.55
CA MET A 233 -21.63 -12.37 -13.37
C MET A 233 -20.37 -12.10 -14.20
N ASN A 234 -19.18 -12.46 -13.71
CA ASN A 234 -17.95 -12.35 -14.51
C ASN A 234 -17.87 -13.41 -15.61
N ALA A 235 -18.42 -14.60 -15.38
CA ALA A 235 -18.45 -15.66 -16.40
C ALA A 235 -19.60 -15.46 -17.39
N THR A 236 -20.71 -14.82 -17.00
CA THR A 236 -21.97 -14.82 -17.75
C THR A 236 -22.47 -13.40 -18.01
N THR A 237 -22.64 -13.05 -19.29
CA THR A 237 -23.18 -11.75 -19.73
C THR A 237 -24.41 -11.93 -20.62
N LEU A 238 -25.20 -10.86 -20.78
CA LEU A 238 -26.26 -10.81 -21.78
C LEU A 238 -25.66 -10.66 -23.18
N SER A 239 -26.18 -11.41 -24.14
CA SER A 239 -25.81 -11.24 -25.55
C SER A 239 -26.38 -9.92 -26.08
N SER A 240 -25.54 -9.13 -26.74
CA SER A 240 -25.95 -7.93 -27.47
C SER A 240 -26.67 -8.23 -28.78
N GLU A 241 -26.56 -9.46 -29.29
CA GLU A 241 -27.09 -9.86 -30.61
C GLU A 241 -28.52 -10.37 -30.56
N LYS A 242 -28.93 -10.96 -29.43
CA LYS A 242 -30.27 -11.54 -29.24
C LYS A 242 -30.79 -11.28 -27.85
N GLU A 243 -31.95 -10.63 -27.77
CA GLU A 243 -32.66 -10.46 -26.50
C GLU A 243 -32.85 -11.81 -25.79
N ARG A 244 -32.73 -11.79 -24.45
CA ARG A 244 -32.92 -12.96 -23.57
C ARG A 244 -31.93 -14.12 -23.79
N THR A 245 -30.80 -13.89 -24.47
CA THR A 245 -29.73 -14.88 -24.60
C THR A 245 -28.58 -14.58 -23.63
N LEU A 246 -28.13 -15.59 -22.88
CA LEU A 246 -26.94 -15.50 -22.03
C LEU A 246 -25.72 -16.09 -22.74
N ARG A 247 -24.58 -15.42 -22.60
CA ARG A 247 -23.27 -15.92 -23.03
C ARG A 247 -22.44 -16.24 -21.80
N THR A 248 -22.01 -17.50 -21.68
CA THR A 248 -21.06 -17.91 -20.64
C THR A 248 -19.68 -18.09 -21.25
N PHE A 249 -18.67 -17.57 -20.58
CA PHE A 249 -17.27 -17.74 -20.91
C PHE A 249 -16.59 -18.66 -19.90
N ILE A 250 -15.87 -19.66 -20.41
CA ILE A 250 -15.06 -20.58 -19.62
C ILE A 250 -13.64 -20.54 -20.18
N GLY A 251 -12.72 -19.97 -19.42
CA GLY A 251 -11.34 -19.80 -19.85
C GLY A 251 -10.48 -19.24 -18.74
N LYS A 252 -9.15 -19.32 -18.94
CA LYS A 252 -8.16 -18.82 -17.98
C LYS A 252 -7.85 -17.32 -18.11
N ILE A 253 -8.35 -16.69 -19.18
CA ILE A 253 -8.13 -15.26 -19.47
C ILE A 253 -9.41 -14.46 -19.31
N ASP A 254 -9.28 -13.15 -19.17
CA ASP A 254 -10.37 -12.19 -19.05
C ASP A 254 -11.34 -12.29 -20.23
N ASN A 255 -12.63 -12.11 -19.94
CA ASN A 255 -13.67 -11.94 -20.94
C ASN A 255 -14.30 -10.56 -20.75
N ASN A 256 -13.87 -9.59 -21.57
CA ASN A 256 -14.40 -8.22 -21.60
C ASN A 256 -14.35 -7.48 -20.25
N VAL A 257 -13.29 -7.69 -19.45
CA VAL A 257 -13.05 -6.87 -18.26
C VAL A 257 -12.63 -5.46 -18.70
N SER A 258 -13.36 -4.44 -18.22
CA SER A 258 -13.09 -3.04 -18.56
C SER A 258 -11.78 -2.54 -17.97
N TYR A 259 -11.16 -1.54 -18.61
CA TYR A 259 -9.98 -0.90 -18.05
C TYR A 259 -10.29 -0.19 -16.74
N GLN A 260 -11.48 0.40 -16.58
CA GLN A 260 -11.91 1.05 -15.34
C GLN A 260 -11.86 0.09 -14.15
N SER A 261 -12.38 -1.14 -14.30
CA SER A 261 -12.30 -2.15 -13.23
C SER A 261 -10.86 -2.57 -12.92
N LYS A 262 -10.00 -2.64 -13.94
CA LYS A 262 -8.57 -2.91 -13.73
C LYS A 262 -7.87 -1.77 -12.99
N ILE A 263 -8.17 -0.53 -13.36
CA ILE A 263 -7.65 0.68 -12.70
C ILE A 263 -8.13 0.72 -11.25
N GLU A 264 -9.41 0.48 -10.98
CA GLU A 264 -9.98 0.43 -9.63
C GLU A 264 -9.25 -0.58 -8.74
N ALA A 265 -9.00 -1.79 -9.26
CA ALA A 265 -8.26 -2.81 -8.53
C ALA A 265 -6.81 -2.37 -8.21
N VAL A 266 -6.13 -1.74 -9.17
CA VAL A 266 -4.77 -1.20 -8.96
C VAL A 266 -4.78 -0.06 -7.94
N ILE A 267 -5.77 0.84 -7.98
CA ILE A 267 -5.95 1.89 -6.97
C ILE A 267 -6.12 1.24 -5.60
N GLY A 268 -6.97 0.22 -5.47
CA GLY A 268 -7.14 -0.51 -4.22
C GLY A 268 -5.83 -1.06 -3.66
N MET A 269 -4.98 -1.66 -4.52
CA MET A 269 -3.65 -2.11 -4.11
C MET A 269 -2.75 -0.94 -3.69
N ILE A 270 -2.74 0.19 -4.41
CA ILE A 270 -1.94 1.37 -4.05
C ILE A 270 -2.41 1.98 -2.73
N GLU A 271 -3.71 2.12 -2.51
CA GLU A 271 -4.27 2.68 -1.27
C GLU A 271 -3.98 1.79 -0.06
N ILE A 272 -4.00 0.46 -0.23
CA ILE A 272 -3.52 -0.46 0.81
C ILE A 272 -2.00 -0.29 1.04
N SER A 273 -1.22 -0.02 -0.02
CA SER A 273 0.23 0.17 0.06
C SER A 273 0.64 1.49 0.73
N ASN A 274 -0.22 2.51 0.64
CA ASN A 274 -0.08 3.85 1.22
C ASN A 274 -0.20 3.86 2.75
N PHE A 275 0.30 2.82 3.42
CA PHE A 275 0.30 2.66 4.87
C PHE A 275 0.68 3.98 5.55
N LYS A 276 -0.32 4.69 6.08
CA LYS A 276 -0.05 5.81 6.96
C LYS A 276 0.38 5.21 8.29
N PHE A 277 1.69 5.17 8.50
CA PHE A 277 2.24 5.05 9.85
C PHE A 277 1.92 6.35 10.58
N ASN A 278 0.67 6.52 11.00
CA ASN A 278 0.36 7.48 12.05
C ASN A 278 0.93 6.90 13.34
N ILE A 279 2.24 7.04 13.52
CA ILE A 279 2.89 6.85 14.82
C ILE A 279 2.37 8.02 15.67
N LYS A 280 1.25 7.80 16.34
CA LYS A 280 0.77 8.67 17.41
C LYS A 280 1.53 8.37 18.69
#